data_AF-A0A553YSE5-F1
#
_entry.id   AF-A0A553YSE5-F1
#
_cell.length_a   1.000
_cell.length_b   1.000
_cell.length_c   1.000
_cell.angle_alpha   90.00
_cell.angle_beta   90.00
_cell.angle_gamma   90.00
#
_symmetry.space_group_name_H-M   'P 1'
#
loop_
_entity.id
_entity.type
_entity.pdbx_description
1 polymer ?
#
loop_
_entity_poly.entity_id
_entity_poly.type
_entity_poly.pdbx_seq_one_letter_code
_entity_poly.pdbx_strand_id
1 'polypeptide(L)'
;MTLRTRSTRPRRRPAATALAALAAAALAMPVLTACSAVDKAMDCAHTAAAVANGVDKLQQTAQNAADHPEQTEKALDGLDRDLKGIGDATGDPDLTKALKRMNDGIDNARQAMQDGKNPDLQPLADAAGELTKVCTPG
;
A
#
# COMPACT_ATOMS: atom_id res chain seq x y z
N MET A 1 -17.66 -19.33 -62.40
CA MET A 1 -17.49 -18.02 -61.71
C MET A 1 -17.94 -18.18 -60.26
N THR A 2 -17.01 -18.22 -59.30
CA THR A 2 -17.31 -18.00 -57.88
C THR A 2 -16.13 -17.26 -57.24
N LEU A 3 -16.39 -16.03 -56.79
CA LEU A 3 -15.42 -15.13 -56.15
C LEU A 3 -15.33 -15.38 -54.63
N ARG A 4 -14.11 -15.19 -54.12
CA ARG A 4 -13.67 -15.08 -52.72
C ARG A 4 -14.51 -14.16 -51.82
N THR A 5 -14.54 -14.47 -50.52
CA THR A 5 -14.27 -13.52 -49.40
C THR A 5 -13.93 -14.31 -48.11
N ARG A 6 -12.66 -14.34 -47.70
CA ARG A 6 -11.97 -13.56 -46.64
C ARG A 6 -12.23 -14.03 -45.20
N SER A 7 -11.14 -14.59 -44.66
CA SER A 7 -10.84 -14.97 -43.29
C SER A 7 -10.74 -13.77 -42.33
N THR A 8 -11.29 -13.94 -41.12
CA THR A 8 -10.76 -13.34 -39.88
C THR A 8 -10.84 -14.37 -38.74
N ARG A 9 -9.70 -14.97 -38.39
CA ARG A 9 -9.51 -15.75 -37.16
C ARG A 9 -9.21 -14.80 -36.01
N PRO A 10 -10.00 -14.75 -34.92
CA PRO A 10 -9.48 -14.25 -33.65
C PRO A 10 -8.52 -15.30 -33.07
N ARG A 11 -7.29 -14.85 -32.86
CA ARG A 11 -6.15 -15.59 -32.32
C ARG A 11 -5.83 -14.99 -30.96
N ARG A 12 -5.35 -15.85 -30.04
CA ARG A 12 -4.61 -15.52 -28.78
C ARG A 12 -5.52 -15.25 -27.58
N ARG A 13 -5.30 -15.81 -26.38
CA ARG A 13 -4.16 -16.57 -25.80
C ARG A 13 -4.67 -17.33 -24.56
N PRO A 14 -4.09 -18.50 -24.23
CA PRO A 14 -4.20 -19.07 -22.90
C PRO A 14 -3.27 -18.30 -21.95
N ALA A 15 -3.79 -17.80 -20.84
CA ALA A 15 -2.96 -17.31 -19.75
C ALA A 15 -2.71 -18.49 -18.80
N ALA A 16 -1.64 -19.23 -19.07
CA ALA A 16 -1.03 -20.14 -18.11
C ALA A 16 0.35 -19.59 -17.78
N THR A 17 0.56 -19.16 -16.54
CA THR A 17 1.84 -18.98 -15.84
C THR A 17 1.51 -18.47 -14.43
N ALA A 18 2.14 -18.83 -13.32
CA ALA A 18 3.06 -19.87 -12.89
C ALA A 18 3.27 -19.58 -11.39
N LEU A 19 3.55 -20.60 -10.60
CA LEU A 19 3.93 -20.47 -9.19
C LEU A 19 5.08 -19.47 -8.99
N ALA A 20 4.99 -18.63 -7.97
CA ALA A 20 6.14 -17.98 -7.36
C ALA A 20 6.27 -18.48 -5.91
N ALA A 21 7.39 -19.12 -5.63
CA ALA A 21 7.77 -19.65 -4.34
C ALA A 21 7.92 -18.53 -3.30
N LEU A 22 7.37 -18.73 -2.11
CA LEU A 22 7.66 -17.92 -0.93
C LEU A 22 9.11 -18.20 -0.52
N ALA A 23 10.02 -17.29 -0.83
CA ALA A 23 11.37 -17.30 -0.28
C ALA A 23 11.28 -16.89 1.20
N ALA A 24 11.61 -17.81 2.10
CA ALA A 24 11.82 -17.49 3.52
C ALA A 24 13.12 -16.68 3.65
N ALA A 25 13.00 -15.38 3.89
CA ALA A 25 14.13 -14.53 4.24
C ALA A 25 14.53 -14.81 5.69
N ALA A 26 15.58 -15.61 5.90
CA ALA A 26 16.24 -15.72 7.20
C ALA A 26 17.09 -14.46 7.41
N LEU A 27 16.55 -13.46 8.13
CA LEU A 27 17.29 -12.26 8.49
C LEU A 27 18.15 -12.55 9.72
N ALA A 28 19.48 -12.51 9.52
CA ALA A 28 20.45 -12.48 10.60
C ALA A 28 20.33 -11.14 11.34
N MET A 29 19.67 -11.14 12.50
CA MET A 29 19.56 -9.95 13.35
C MET A 29 20.88 -9.78 14.14
N PRO A 30 21.56 -8.62 14.05
CA PRO A 30 22.65 -8.31 14.97
C PRO A 30 22.03 -8.11 16.36
N VAL A 31 22.47 -8.92 17.32
CA VAL A 31 22.06 -8.83 18.73
C VAL A 31 22.64 -7.54 19.31
N LEU A 32 21.93 -6.42 19.12
CA LEU A 32 22.24 -5.15 19.74
C LEU A 32 21.04 -4.76 20.61
N THR A 33 21.24 -4.80 21.93
CA THR A 33 20.34 -4.25 22.97
C THR A 33 18.90 -4.80 22.96
N ALA A 34 18.70 -5.93 23.63
CA ALA A 34 17.48 -6.75 23.59
C ALA A 34 16.16 -6.09 24.05
N CYS A 35 16.17 -4.91 24.69
CA CYS A 35 14.94 -4.19 25.04
C CYS A 35 14.60 -3.08 24.04
N SER A 36 15.54 -2.21 23.67
CA SER A 36 15.26 -1.07 22.78
C SER A 36 14.86 -1.49 21.37
N ALA A 37 15.34 -2.62 20.87
CA ALA A 37 14.92 -3.16 19.58
C ALA A 37 13.49 -3.72 19.64
N VAL A 38 13.09 -4.34 20.76
CA VAL A 38 11.73 -4.85 20.97
C VAL A 38 10.74 -3.69 21.13
N ASP A 39 11.06 -2.68 21.93
CA ASP A 39 10.24 -1.46 22.06
C ASP A 39 10.06 -0.78 20.70
N LYS A 40 11.14 -0.65 19.91
CA LYS A 40 11.06 -0.08 18.55
C LYS A 40 10.27 -0.95 17.57
N ALA A 41 10.39 -2.27 17.66
CA ALA A 41 9.60 -3.19 16.85
C ALA A 41 8.10 -3.13 17.22
N MET A 42 7.78 -3.03 18.51
CA MET A 42 6.40 -2.87 18.99
C MET A 42 5.81 -1.53 18.57
N ASP A 43 6.56 -0.43 18.66
CA ASP A 43 6.16 0.90 18.16
C ASP A 43 5.95 0.89 16.64
N CYS A 44 6.84 0.22 15.88
CA CYS A 44 6.70 0.04 14.44
C CYS A 44 5.43 -0.76 14.12
N ALA A 45 5.23 -1.91 14.78
CA ALA A 45 4.06 -2.77 14.55
C ALA A 45 2.75 -2.08 14.91
N HIS A 46 2.70 -1.37 16.05
CA HIS A 46 1.52 -0.63 16.48
C HIS A 46 1.17 0.49 15.50
N THR A 47 2.19 1.19 14.99
CA THR A 47 1.96 2.27 14.03
C THR A 47 1.61 1.72 12.64
N ALA A 48 2.25 0.65 12.18
CA ALA A 48 1.87 -0.04 10.95
C ALA A 48 0.42 -0.56 11.01
N ALA A 49 -0.02 -1.07 12.16
CA ALA A 49 -1.41 -1.47 12.36
C ALA A 49 -2.38 -0.27 12.36
N ALA A 50 -2.01 0.85 12.98
CA ALA A 50 -2.80 2.09 12.91
C ALA A 50 -2.97 2.58 11.47
N VAL A 51 -1.89 2.53 10.68
CA VAL A 51 -1.90 2.87 9.26
C VAL A 51 -2.77 1.92 8.45
N ALA A 52 -2.66 0.60 8.65
CA ALA A 52 -3.51 -0.39 7.96
C ALA A 52 -5.00 -0.15 8.26
N ASN A 53 -5.35 0.08 9.53
CA ASN A 53 -6.71 0.44 9.93
C ASN A 53 -7.18 1.76 9.30
N GLY A 54 -6.28 2.75 9.19
CA GLY A 54 -6.55 4.02 8.53
C GLY A 54 -6.86 3.84 7.04
N VAL A 55 -6.12 2.98 6.34
CA VAL A 55 -6.36 2.62 4.94
C VAL A 55 -7.69 1.88 4.77
N ASP A 56 -8.01 0.92 5.63
CA ASP A 56 -9.29 0.20 5.57
C ASP A 56 -10.48 1.15 5.77
N LYS A 57 -10.38 2.06 6.74
CA LYS A 57 -11.39 3.08 6.99
C LYS A 57 -11.53 4.03 5.80
N LEU A 58 -10.41 4.39 5.18
CA LEU A 58 -10.39 5.21 3.96
C LEU A 58 -11.06 4.47 2.80
N GLN A 59 -10.82 3.17 2.62
CA GLN A 59 -11.50 2.37 1.59
C GLN A 59 -13.01 2.28 1.80
N GLN A 60 -13.46 2.15 3.03
CA GLN A 60 -14.89 2.17 3.36
C GLN A 60 -15.52 3.54 3.08
N THR A 61 -14.79 4.61 3.40
CA THR A 61 -15.28 5.99 3.21
C THR A 61 -15.27 6.37 1.72
N ALA A 62 -14.25 5.94 0.99
CA ALA A 62 -14.09 6.28 -0.43
C ALA A 62 -15.06 5.55 -1.36
N GLN A 63 -15.66 4.44 -0.92
CA GLN A 63 -16.83 3.88 -1.62
C GLN A 63 -17.98 4.89 -1.74
N ASN A 64 -18.01 5.89 -0.85
CA ASN A 64 -18.95 7.02 -0.86
C ASN A 64 -18.22 8.36 -1.09
N ALA A 65 -16.98 8.38 -1.60
CA ALA A 65 -16.18 9.61 -1.78
C ALA A 65 -16.88 10.63 -2.69
N ALA A 66 -17.61 10.17 -3.70
CA ALA A 66 -18.39 11.03 -4.58
C ALA A 66 -19.48 11.81 -3.83
N ASP A 67 -20.04 11.22 -2.76
CA ASP A 67 -21.09 11.83 -1.94
C ASP A 67 -20.52 12.61 -0.74
N HIS A 68 -19.31 12.25 -0.28
CA HIS A 68 -18.69 12.80 0.93
C HIS A 68 -17.16 13.05 0.77
N PRO A 69 -16.77 14.01 -0.11
CA PRO A 69 -15.36 14.31 -0.36
C PRO A 69 -14.63 14.84 0.88
N GLU A 70 -15.29 15.63 1.74
CA GLU A 70 -14.66 16.13 2.97
C GLU A 70 -14.30 15.04 3.97
N GLN A 71 -15.05 13.93 4.00
CA GLN A 71 -14.75 12.81 4.91
C GLN A 71 -13.53 12.02 4.44
N THR A 72 -13.37 11.87 3.12
CA THR A 72 -12.23 11.18 2.50
C THR A 72 -10.95 11.99 2.69
N GLU A 73 -10.99 13.32 2.48
CA GLU A 73 -9.84 14.20 2.76
C GLU A 73 -9.41 14.14 4.24
N LYS A 74 -10.37 14.19 5.18
CA LYS A 74 -10.05 14.11 6.61
C LYS A 74 -9.38 12.78 6.99
N ALA A 75 -9.76 11.69 6.33
CA ALA A 75 -9.13 10.38 6.53
C ALA A 75 -7.70 10.35 5.96
N LEU A 76 -7.47 10.92 4.77
CA LEU A 76 -6.13 11.08 4.18
C LEU A 76 -5.21 11.95 5.05
N ASP A 77 -5.73 13.04 5.63
CA ASP A 77 -5.01 13.88 6.58
C ASP A 77 -4.62 13.15 7.87
N GLY A 78 -5.49 12.23 8.33
CA GLY A 78 -5.16 11.33 9.44
C GLY A 78 -3.96 10.45 9.10
N LEU A 79 -4.02 9.82 7.93
CA LEU A 79 -2.98 8.93 7.44
C LEU A 79 -1.63 9.66 7.29
N ASP A 80 -1.60 10.86 6.69
CA ASP A 80 -0.37 11.65 6.52
C ASP A 80 0.28 12.02 7.87
N ARG A 81 -0.52 12.36 8.88
CA ARG A 81 -0.02 12.63 10.22
C ARG A 81 0.59 11.40 10.87
N ASP A 82 -0.08 10.25 10.76
CA ASP A 82 0.41 8.99 11.33
C ASP A 82 1.74 8.60 10.66
N LEU A 83 1.87 8.78 9.34
CA LEU A 83 3.09 8.47 8.58
C LEU A 83 4.28 9.37 8.93
N LYS A 84 4.05 10.66 9.15
CA LYS A 84 5.10 11.60 9.60
C LYS A 84 5.69 11.18 10.95
N GLY A 85 4.89 10.59 11.84
CA GLY A 85 5.38 10.08 13.12
C GLY A 85 6.33 8.87 13.00
N ILE A 86 6.27 8.12 11.89
CA ILE A 86 7.03 6.88 11.70
C ILE A 86 8.44 7.15 11.13
N GLY A 87 8.55 8.08 10.18
CA GLY A 87 9.80 8.32 9.43
C GLY A 87 10.99 8.71 10.30
N ASP A 88 10.72 9.36 11.43
CA ASP A 88 11.75 9.83 12.35
C ASP A 88 12.25 8.74 13.31
N ALA A 89 11.61 7.56 13.35
CA ALA A 89 11.76 6.62 14.46
C ALA A 89 12.71 5.44 14.23
N THR A 90 13.06 5.08 12.99
CA THR A 90 13.58 3.72 12.71
C THR A 90 14.82 3.61 11.79
N GLY A 91 15.21 4.64 11.03
CA GLY A 91 16.43 4.61 10.20
C GLY A 91 16.50 3.50 9.13
N ASP A 92 15.40 2.79 8.88
CA ASP A 92 15.34 1.66 7.96
C ASP A 92 15.05 2.15 6.53
N PRO A 93 15.87 1.78 5.52
CA PRO A 93 15.71 2.24 4.15
C PRO A 93 14.46 1.67 3.47
N ASP A 94 14.02 0.47 3.83
CA ASP A 94 12.81 -0.15 3.29
C ASP A 94 11.56 0.43 3.94
N LEU A 95 11.60 0.74 5.24
CA LEU A 95 10.55 1.54 5.87
C LEU A 95 10.43 2.92 5.22
N THR A 96 11.56 3.59 4.98
CA THR A 96 11.58 4.91 4.31
C THR A 96 10.94 4.83 2.93
N LYS A 97 11.21 3.78 2.15
CA LYS A 97 10.56 3.56 0.83
C LYS A 97 9.06 3.31 0.98
N ALA A 98 8.64 2.50 1.95
CA ALA A 98 7.23 2.21 2.18
C ALA A 98 6.44 3.47 2.59
N LEU A 99 7.00 4.28 3.49
CA LEU A 99 6.45 5.59 3.88
C LEU A 99 6.33 6.53 2.68
N LYS A 100 7.37 6.60 1.83
CA LYS A 100 7.31 7.40 0.61
C LYS A 100 6.17 6.94 -0.32
N ARG A 101 6.02 5.62 -0.53
CA ARG A 101 4.93 5.08 -1.36
C ARG A 101 3.55 5.42 -0.81
N MET A 102 3.40 5.44 0.52
CA MET A 102 2.13 5.88 1.13
C MET A 102 1.85 7.36 0.90
N ASN A 103 2.85 8.23 1.09
CA ASN A 103 2.69 9.67 0.82
C ASN A 103 2.34 9.93 -0.65
N ASP A 104 3.08 9.29 -1.58
CA ASP A 104 2.80 9.38 -3.02
C ASP A 104 1.35 8.89 -3.32
N GLY A 105 0.90 7.84 -2.65
CA GLY A 105 -0.47 7.33 -2.75
C GLY A 105 -1.53 8.32 -2.27
N ILE A 106 -1.32 8.94 -1.11
CA ILE A 106 -2.21 9.97 -0.55
C ILE A 106 -2.34 11.13 -1.54
N ASP A 107 -1.23 11.62 -2.08
CA ASP A 107 -1.23 12.73 -3.03
C ASP A 107 -1.98 12.39 -4.32
N ASN A 108 -1.80 11.17 -4.85
CA ASN A 108 -2.56 10.70 -6.01
C ASN A 108 -4.07 10.61 -5.71
N ALA A 109 -4.45 10.17 -4.51
CA ALA A 109 -5.86 10.11 -4.09
C ALA A 109 -6.47 11.51 -4.01
N ARG A 110 -5.76 12.48 -3.41
CA ARG A 110 -6.18 13.89 -3.37
C ARG A 110 -6.34 14.46 -4.78
N GLN A 111 -5.38 14.20 -5.66
CA GLN A 111 -5.43 14.68 -7.05
C GLN A 111 -6.62 14.08 -7.81
N ALA A 112 -6.90 12.78 -7.63
CA ALA A 112 -8.07 12.15 -8.23
C ALA A 112 -9.38 12.81 -7.77
N MET A 113 -9.50 13.10 -6.47
CA MET A 113 -10.68 13.80 -5.93
C MET A 113 -10.81 15.24 -6.47
N GLN A 114 -9.71 15.98 -6.58
CA GLN A 114 -9.69 17.32 -7.18
C GLN A 114 -10.11 17.32 -8.65
N ASP A 115 -9.76 16.26 -9.39
CA ASP A 115 -10.17 16.01 -10.76
C ASP A 115 -11.63 15.52 -10.90
N GLY A 116 -12.36 15.34 -9.78
CA GLY A 116 -13.71 14.77 -9.76
C GLY A 116 -13.77 13.28 -10.09
N LYS A 117 -12.65 12.56 -9.91
CA LYS A 117 -12.53 11.12 -10.14
C LYS A 117 -12.57 10.37 -8.81
N ASN A 118 -12.96 9.10 -8.86
CA ASN A 118 -12.86 8.23 -7.69
C ASN A 118 -11.36 7.88 -7.46
N PRO A 119 -10.80 8.09 -6.26
CA PRO A 119 -9.41 7.77 -5.99
C PRO A 119 -9.16 6.26 -6.02
N ASP A 120 -8.00 5.84 -6.57
CA ASP A 120 -7.49 4.49 -6.41
C ASP A 120 -6.72 4.38 -5.09
N LEU A 121 -7.20 3.53 -4.19
CA LEU A 121 -6.65 3.33 -2.86
C LEU A 121 -5.81 2.07 -2.73
N GLN A 122 -5.71 1.26 -3.79
CA GLN A 122 -4.93 0.03 -3.76
C GLN A 122 -3.43 0.28 -3.50
N PRO A 123 -2.80 1.33 -4.06
CA PRO A 123 -1.42 1.66 -3.73
C PRO A 123 -1.18 1.95 -2.23
N LEU A 124 -2.18 2.50 -1.53
CA LEU A 124 -2.07 2.74 -0.07
C LEU A 124 -2.16 1.42 0.70
N ALA A 125 -3.03 0.50 0.28
CA ALA A 125 -3.15 -0.82 0.89
C ALA A 125 -1.88 -1.66 0.71
N ASP A 126 -1.32 -1.66 -0.51
CA ASP A 126 -0.06 -2.35 -0.80
C ASP A 126 1.07 -1.81 0.08
N ALA A 127 1.19 -0.48 0.17
CA ALA A 127 2.22 0.16 0.97
C ALA A 127 2.03 -0.06 2.48
N ALA A 128 0.80 -0.07 2.99
CA ALA A 128 0.50 -0.45 4.36
C ALA A 128 0.89 -1.91 4.64
N GLY A 129 0.63 -2.83 3.71
CA GLY A 129 1.06 -4.22 3.80
C GLY A 129 2.58 -4.37 3.85
N GLU A 130 3.32 -3.57 3.06
CA GLU A 130 4.78 -3.52 3.13
C GLU A 130 5.28 -2.93 4.46
N LEU A 131 4.64 -1.88 5.00
CA LEU A 131 4.97 -1.35 6.34
C LEU A 131 4.80 -2.44 7.41
N THR A 132 3.67 -3.17 7.40
CA THR A 132 3.45 -4.25 8.36
C THR A 132 4.52 -5.34 8.23
N LYS A 133 4.94 -5.70 7.01
CA LYS A 133 6.02 -6.68 6.80
C LYS A 133 7.36 -6.20 7.35
N VAL A 134 7.72 -4.93 7.12
CA VAL A 134 8.97 -4.35 7.63
C VAL A 134 8.94 -4.22 9.16
N CYS A 135 7.77 -3.90 9.73
CA CYS A 135 7.59 -3.67 11.16
C CYS A 135 7.31 -4.94 11.98
N THR A 136 7.01 -6.08 11.35
CA THR A 136 6.76 -7.34 12.07
C THR A 136 8.09 -8.00 12.40
N PRO A 137 8.44 -8.22 13.69
CA PRO A 137 9.54 -9.11 14.03
C PRO A 137 9.18 -10.51 13.53
N GLY A 138 10.00 -11.06 12.63
CA GLY A 138 9.79 -12.38 12.03
C GLY A 138 9.69 -13.51 13.04
#